data_AF-A0A661C981-F1
#
_entry.id   AF-A0A661C981-F1
#
_cell.length_a   1.000
_cell.length_b   1.000
_cell.length_c   1.000
_cell.angle_alpha   90.00
_cell.angle_beta   90.00
_cell.angle_gamma   90.00
#
_symmetry.space_group_name_H-M   'P 1'
#
loop_
_entity.id
_entity.type
_entity.pdbx_description
1 polymer ?
#
loop_
_entity_poly.entity_id
_entity_poly.type
_entity_poly.pdbx_seq_one_letter_code
_entity_poly.pdbx_strand_id
1 'polypeptide(L)'
;MSEDNSTITRHEVQNQLTNLLNQLVENKDGIDAVFVVELGNNFLLGASSTKEGRVPELVDKLGGKGGAGAGGKGVTYMSVLQSLKRQMDKFGEEAEISDLQYAILQFGKGTVFAYIYHSKNTPLAICFVNKKHEGDALGNMVYFCEENIEEVRTLVKQAFNR
;
A
#
# COMPACT_ATOMS: atom_id res chain seq x y z
N MET A 1 16.22 33.82 16.61
CA MET A 1 16.21 32.75 15.59
C MET A 1 14.90 32.02 15.77
N SER A 2 13.94 32.31 14.91
CA SER A 2 12.62 31.68 14.93
C SER A 2 12.75 30.28 14.35
N GLU A 3 12.57 29.25 15.18
CA GLU A 3 12.30 27.90 14.70
C GLU A 3 10.95 27.94 13.98
N ASP A 4 11.02 27.85 12.66
CA ASP A 4 9.87 27.79 11.78
C ASP A 4 9.23 26.40 11.92
N ASN A 5 8.46 26.24 13.00
CA ASN A 5 7.72 25.03 13.28
C ASN A 5 6.43 25.05 12.43
N SER A 6 6.60 25.00 11.11
CA SER A 6 5.48 24.89 10.18
C SER A 6 4.80 23.55 10.44
N THR A 7 3.62 23.62 11.05
CA THR A 7 2.80 22.43 11.30
C THR A 7 2.28 21.98 9.94
N ILE A 8 2.94 20.98 9.34
CA ILE A 8 2.51 20.40 8.07
C ILE A 8 1.06 19.93 8.24
N THR A 9 0.18 20.43 7.38
CA THR A 9 -1.23 20.11 7.41
C THR A 9 -1.47 18.69 6.91
N ARG A 10 -2.56 18.06 7.35
CA ARG A 10 -2.96 16.73 6.86
C ARG A 10 -3.10 16.67 5.34
N HIS A 11 -3.54 17.76 4.72
CA HIS A 11 -3.67 17.86 3.27
C HIS A 11 -2.30 17.81 2.59
N GLU A 12 -1.31 18.51 3.13
CA GLU A 12 0.07 18.47 2.62
C GLU A 12 0.69 17.08 2.74
N VAL A 13 0.53 16.41 3.89
CA VAL A 13 1.02 15.01 4.05
C VAL A 13 0.33 14.07 3.06
N GLN A 14 -0.97 14.25 2.80
CA GLN A 14 -1.70 13.42 1.85
C GLN A 14 -1.24 13.67 0.39
N ASN A 15 -0.89 14.91 0.06
CA ASN A 15 -0.27 15.24 -1.22
C ASN A 15 1.14 14.63 -1.34
N GLN A 16 1.96 14.72 -0.28
CA GLN A 16 3.27 14.07 -0.24
C GLN A 16 3.17 12.55 -0.42
N LEU A 17 2.21 11.91 0.27
CA LEU A 17 1.96 10.48 0.09
C LEU A 17 1.60 10.18 -1.37
N THR A 18 0.67 10.92 -1.96
CA THR A 18 0.26 10.71 -3.35
C THR A 18 1.44 10.85 -4.32
N ASN A 19 2.26 11.88 -4.14
CA ASN A 19 3.45 12.11 -4.96
C ASN A 19 4.46 10.96 -4.83
N LEU A 20 4.72 10.50 -3.61
CA LEU A 20 5.61 9.36 -3.38
C LEU A 20 5.09 8.11 -4.07
N LEU A 21 3.80 7.80 -3.93
CA LEU A 21 3.19 6.62 -4.58
C LEU A 21 3.32 6.68 -6.12
N ASN A 22 3.20 7.88 -6.71
CA ASN A 22 3.42 8.07 -8.15
C ASN A 22 4.90 7.85 -8.52
N GLN A 23 5.82 8.49 -7.80
CA GLN A 23 7.27 8.35 -8.03
C GLN A 23 7.73 6.89 -7.96
N LEU A 24 7.18 6.09 -7.04
CA LEU A 24 7.51 4.67 -6.94
C LEU A 24 7.12 3.87 -8.18
N VAL A 25 6.01 4.22 -8.83
CA VAL A 25 5.57 3.58 -10.08
C VAL A 25 6.40 4.08 -11.27
N GLU A 26 6.78 5.35 -11.28
CA GLU A 26 7.60 5.96 -12.33
C GLU A 26 9.04 5.43 -12.32
N ASN A 27 9.65 5.33 -11.14
CA ASN A 27 11.06 5.00 -10.97
C ASN A 27 11.41 3.53 -11.22
N LYS A 28 10.42 2.62 -11.21
CA LYS A 28 10.68 1.18 -11.25
C LYS A 28 9.85 0.44 -12.27
N ASP A 29 10.50 -0.02 -13.34
CA ASP A 29 9.99 -1.07 -14.22
C ASP A 29 9.60 -2.32 -13.44
N GLY A 30 8.38 -2.79 -13.65
CA GLY A 30 7.80 -3.91 -12.91
C GLY A 30 6.94 -3.52 -11.69
N ILE A 31 6.68 -2.24 -11.44
CA ILE A 31 5.58 -1.79 -10.57
C ILE A 31 4.55 -1.05 -11.43
N ASP A 32 3.29 -1.44 -11.31
CA ASP A 32 2.18 -0.94 -12.11
C ASP A 32 1.23 -0.04 -11.31
N ALA A 33 1.13 -0.28 -10.01
CA ALA A 33 0.41 0.55 -9.07
C ALA A 33 0.92 0.33 -7.64
N VAL A 34 0.81 1.38 -6.81
CA VAL A 34 0.98 1.27 -5.36
C VAL A 34 -0.25 1.88 -4.70
N PHE A 35 -0.79 1.23 -3.67
CA PHE A 35 -1.95 1.76 -2.96
C PHE A 35 -1.97 1.40 -1.48
N VAL A 36 -2.69 2.20 -0.72
CA VAL A 36 -2.84 2.08 0.73
C VAL A 36 -4.31 1.92 1.06
N VAL A 37 -4.64 0.87 1.81
CA VAL A 37 -6.01 0.56 2.21
C VAL A 37 -6.14 0.41 3.71
N GLU A 38 -7.27 0.87 4.24
CA GLU A 38 -7.76 0.55 5.57
C GLU A 38 -8.66 -0.68 5.49
N LEU A 39 -8.25 -1.76 6.16
CA LEU A 39 -8.83 -3.09 5.97
C LEU A 39 -10.11 -3.33 6.75
N GLY A 40 -10.39 -2.55 7.79
CA GLY A 40 -11.57 -2.67 8.64
C GLY A 40 -12.84 -2.11 7.97
N ASN A 41 -12.73 -0.95 7.33
CA ASN A 41 -13.84 -0.30 6.62
C ASN A 41 -13.69 -0.31 5.09
N ASN A 42 -12.64 -0.93 4.56
CA ASN A 42 -12.36 -1.03 3.11
C ASN A 42 -12.21 0.35 2.44
N PHE A 43 -11.48 1.26 3.09
CA PHE A 43 -11.21 2.59 2.53
C PHE A 43 -9.88 2.61 1.79
N LEU A 44 -9.91 3.15 0.56
CA LEU A 44 -8.70 3.50 -0.17
C LEU A 44 -8.15 4.82 0.40
N LEU A 45 -7.05 4.75 1.12
CA LEU A 45 -6.44 5.92 1.78
C LEU A 45 -5.52 6.70 0.84
N GLY A 46 -4.89 6.01 -0.10
CA GLY A 46 -4.03 6.59 -1.13
C GLY A 46 -3.77 5.59 -2.24
N ALA A 47 -3.52 6.07 -3.44
CA ALA A 47 -3.09 5.25 -4.57
C ALA A 47 -2.24 6.08 -5.51
N SER A 48 -1.28 5.44 -6.19
CA SER A 48 -0.67 5.99 -7.38
C SER A 48 -1.77 6.36 -8.38
N SER A 49 -1.67 7.52 -9.02
CA SER A 49 -2.72 8.08 -9.87
C SER A 49 -2.69 7.52 -11.29
N THR A 50 -3.77 7.76 -12.04
CA THR A 50 -3.92 7.34 -13.44
C THR A 50 -3.12 8.16 -14.45
N LYS A 51 -2.62 9.35 -14.06
CA LYS A 51 -1.83 10.24 -14.93
C LYS A 51 -0.34 9.89 -14.93
N GLU A 52 0.14 9.38 -13.80
CA GLU A 52 1.55 9.12 -13.51
C GLU A 52 1.81 7.62 -13.25
N GLY A 53 0.76 6.84 -12.97
CA GLY A 53 0.83 5.39 -12.84
C GLY A 53 0.64 4.66 -14.16
N ARG A 54 1.30 3.52 -14.32
CA ARG A 54 1.30 2.75 -15.59
C ARG A 54 -0.03 2.09 -15.92
N VAL A 55 -0.86 1.81 -14.91
CA VAL A 55 -2.11 1.07 -15.10
C VAL A 55 -3.29 1.83 -14.50
N PRO A 56 -3.77 2.87 -15.19
CA PRO A 56 -4.82 3.75 -14.68
C PRO A 56 -6.12 3.01 -14.34
N GLU A 57 -6.51 2.03 -15.17
CA GLU A 57 -7.72 1.26 -14.95
C GLU A 57 -7.72 0.43 -13.65
N LEU A 58 -6.54 0.05 -13.14
CA LEU A 58 -6.42 -0.72 -11.90
C LEU A 58 -6.80 0.18 -10.72
N VAL A 59 -6.28 1.40 -10.71
CA VAL A 59 -6.55 2.40 -9.69
C VAL A 59 -8.02 2.82 -9.73
N ASP A 60 -8.61 2.98 -10.91
CA ASP A 60 -10.05 3.27 -11.06
C ASP A 60 -10.92 2.13 -10.50
N LYS A 61 -10.54 0.87 -10.74
CA LYS A 61 -11.23 -0.32 -10.19
C LYS A 61 -11.09 -0.42 -8.67
N LEU A 62 -9.99 0.08 -8.11
CA LEU A 62 -9.74 0.17 -6.66
C LEU A 62 -10.46 1.36 -6.01
N GLY A 63 -10.59 2.50 -6.71
CA GLY A 63 -11.23 3.71 -6.20
C GLY A 63 -12.76 3.71 -6.33
N GLY A 64 -13.32 2.94 -7.27
CA GLY A 64 -14.76 2.94 -7.54
C GLY A 64 -15.21 4.17 -8.36
N LYS A 65 -16.46 4.14 -8.87
CA LYS A 65 -17.01 5.20 -9.74
C LYS A 65 -17.54 6.43 -8.97
N GLY A 66 -17.46 6.45 -7.64
CA GLY A 66 -18.05 7.50 -6.79
C GLY A 66 -16.98 8.12 -5.91
N GLY A 67 -16.75 9.42 -6.06
CA GLY A 67 -15.69 10.15 -5.35
C GLY A 67 -15.74 10.02 -3.82
N ALA A 68 -14.55 10.11 -3.25
CA ALA A 68 -14.20 10.30 -1.85
C ALA A 68 -14.77 9.26 -0.84
N GLY A 69 -13.98 8.21 -0.59
CA GLY A 69 -13.96 7.53 0.70
C GLY A 69 -14.15 6.02 0.63
N ALA A 70 -15.20 5.54 -0.03
CA ALA A 70 -15.47 4.11 -0.16
C ALA A 70 -14.63 3.52 -1.30
N GLY A 71 -13.75 2.55 -1.01
CA GLY A 71 -13.02 1.84 -2.06
C GLY A 71 -13.99 1.12 -3.01
N GLY A 72 -13.56 0.97 -4.26
CA GLY A 72 -14.23 0.12 -5.24
C GLY A 72 -14.21 -1.36 -4.82
N LYS A 73 -14.91 -2.21 -5.59
CA LYS A 73 -15.03 -3.65 -5.29
C LYS A 73 -13.68 -4.33 -5.06
N GLY A 74 -12.60 -3.88 -5.72
CA GLY A 74 -11.25 -4.41 -5.50
C GLY A 74 -10.79 -4.29 -4.04
N VAL A 75 -11.04 -3.15 -3.39
CA VAL A 75 -10.64 -2.90 -1.99
C VAL A 75 -11.44 -3.76 -1.01
N THR A 76 -12.72 -4.04 -1.29
CA THR A 76 -13.53 -4.90 -0.41
C THR A 76 -12.98 -6.33 -0.26
N TYR A 77 -12.35 -6.86 -1.31
CA TYR A 77 -11.71 -8.18 -1.25
C TYR A 77 -10.42 -8.19 -0.41
N MET A 78 -9.82 -7.02 -0.17
CA MET A 78 -8.55 -6.90 0.58
C MET A 78 -8.74 -7.07 2.08
N SER A 79 -9.96 -6.93 2.61
CA SER A 79 -10.26 -7.20 4.04
C SER A 79 -9.79 -8.58 4.52
N VAL A 80 -9.69 -9.57 3.61
CA VAL A 80 -9.14 -10.91 3.92
C VAL A 80 -7.72 -10.84 4.50
N LEU A 81 -6.93 -9.82 4.12
CA LEU A 81 -5.57 -9.63 4.61
C LEU A 81 -5.50 -9.39 6.12
N GLN A 82 -6.53 -8.78 6.71
CA GLN A 82 -6.59 -8.61 8.16
C GLN A 82 -6.68 -9.96 8.86
N SER A 83 -7.50 -10.87 8.31
CA SER A 83 -7.58 -12.23 8.86
C SER A 83 -6.31 -13.02 8.61
N LEU A 84 -5.67 -12.86 7.44
CA LEU A 84 -4.37 -13.46 7.15
C LEU A 84 -3.31 -13.02 8.19
N LYS A 85 -3.10 -11.72 8.40
CA LYS A 85 -2.15 -11.19 9.38
C LYS A 85 -2.40 -11.77 10.76
N ARG A 86 -3.65 -11.72 11.24
CA ARG A 86 -4.01 -12.24 12.57
C ARG A 86 -3.68 -13.74 12.73
N GLN A 87 -3.93 -14.56 11.71
CA GLN A 87 -3.65 -16.00 11.82
C GLN A 87 -2.15 -16.30 11.68
N MET A 88 -1.46 -15.59 10.80
CA MET A 88 -0.02 -15.78 10.60
C MET A 88 0.81 -15.24 11.77
N ASP A 89 0.36 -14.20 12.46
CA ASP A 89 1.00 -13.72 13.69
C ASP A 89 0.92 -14.76 14.80
N LYS A 90 -0.25 -15.39 15.00
CA LYS A 90 -0.41 -16.50 15.95
C LYS A 90 0.45 -17.70 15.60
N PHE A 91 0.53 -18.02 14.30
CA PHE A 91 1.42 -19.06 13.83
C PHE A 91 2.88 -18.72 14.12
N GLY A 92 3.28 -17.47 13.85
CA GLY A 92 4.64 -16.99 14.09
C GLY A 92 5.04 -16.96 15.56
N GLU A 93 4.08 -16.66 16.45
CA GLU A 93 4.22 -16.79 17.91
C GLU A 93 4.44 -18.25 18.31
N GLU A 94 3.58 -19.16 17.87
CA GLU A 94 3.69 -20.61 18.16
C GLU A 94 4.98 -21.21 17.59
N ALA A 95 5.45 -20.72 16.44
CA ALA A 95 6.66 -21.19 15.77
C ALA A 95 7.95 -20.46 16.20
N GLU A 96 7.86 -19.47 17.09
CA GLU A 96 9.01 -18.66 17.56
C GLU A 96 9.79 -17.92 16.44
N ILE A 97 9.12 -17.54 15.34
CA ILE A 97 9.75 -16.92 14.15
C ILE A 97 9.40 -15.45 13.92
N SER A 98 8.60 -14.84 14.80
CA SER A 98 8.06 -13.46 14.72
C SER A 98 6.79 -13.29 13.86
N ASP A 99 6.27 -12.06 13.81
CA ASP A 99 5.02 -11.70 13.18
C ASP A 99 5.14 -11.52 11.66
N LEU A 100 4.03 -11.67 10.94
CA LEU A 100 4.02 -11.54 9.48
C LEU A 100 4.34 -10.11 9.06
N GLN A 101 5.47 -9.89 8.37
CA GLN A 101 5.85 -8.58 7.86
C GLN A 101 5.12 -8.21 6.57
N TYR A 102 5.01 -9.15 5.64
CA TYR A 102 4.36 -8.98 4.34
C TYR A 102 3.88 -10.30 3.76
N ALA A 103 3.02 -10.22 2.74
CA ALA A 103 2.57 -11.35 1.93
C ALA A 103 2.81 -11.09 0.45
N ILE A 104 3.28 -12.11 -0.28
CA ILE A 104 3.41 -12.10 -1.74
C ILE A 104 2.28 -12.97 -2.31
N LEU A 105 1.39 -12.36 -3.07
CA LEU A 105 0.23 -13.00 -3.69
C LEU A 105 0.45 -13.09 -5.20
N GLN A 106 0.82 -14.28 -5.68
CA GLN A 106 1.02 -14.54 -7.09
C GLN A 106 -0.30 -14.93 -7.77
N PHE A 107 -0.70 -14.14 -8.77
CA PHE A 107 -1.81 -14.42 -9.68
C PHE A 107 -1.26 -14.87 -11.04
N GLY A 108 -2.11 -15.51 -11.85
CA GLY A 108 -1.72 -15.95 -13.20
C GLY A 108 -1.27 -14.81 -14.12
N LYS A 109 -1.66 -13.57 -13.83
CA LYS A 109 -1.36 -12.36 -14.63
C LYS A 109 -0.73 -11.22 -13.82
N GLY A 110 -0.09 -11.54 -12.70
CA GLY A 110 0.54 -10.50 -11.87
C GLY A 110 0.83 -10.94 -10.45
N THR A 111 1.40 -10.03 -9.67
CA THR A 111 1.80 -10.25 -8.29
C THR A 111 1.36 -9.04 -7.46
N VAL A 112 0.86 -9.30 -6.25
CA VAL A 112 0.61 -8.26 -5.25
C VAL A 112 1.53 -8.51 -4.07
N PHE A 113 2.32 -7.51 -3.72
CA PHE A 113 3.13 -7.50 -2.51
C PHE A 113 2.43 -6.62 -1.48
N ALA A 114 2.02 -7.21 -0.36
CA ALA A 114 1.20 -6.53 0.64
C ALA A 114 1.90 -6.50 2.01
N TYR A 115 2.27 -5.31 2.47
CA TYR A 115 2.69 -5.09 3.86
C TYR A 115 1.46 -4.86 4.71
N ILE A 116 1.21 -5.74 5.68
CA ILE A 116 0.01 -5.72 6.49
C ILE A 116 0.41 -5.40 7.93
N TYR A 117 -0.11 -4.31 8.48
CA TYR A 117 0.27 -3.87 9.82
C TYR A 117 -0.90 -3.17 10.52
N HIS A 118 -0.77 -3.02 11.83
CA HIS A 118 -1.70 -2.22 12.62
C HIS A 118 -1.05 -0.87 12.93
N SER A 119 -1.74 0.22 12.62
CA SER A 119 -1.39 1.54 13.12
C SER A 119 -2.35 1.90 14.24
N LYS A 120 -1.87 1.84 15.49
CA LYS A 120 -2.72 1.80 16.69
C LYS A 120 -3.75 0.66 16.58
N ASN A 121 -5.04 0.98 16.41
CA ASN A 121 -6.13 0.01 16.28
C ASN A 121 -6.66 -0.13 14.85
N THR A 122 -6.01 0.51 13.88
CA THR A 122 -6.45 0.54 12.48
C THR A 122 -5.62 -0.46 11.66
N PRO A 123 -6.23 -1.53 11.11
CA PRO A 123 -5.54 -2.47 10.24
C PRO A 123 -5.34 -1.83 8.86
N LEU A 124 -4.10 -1.77 8.41
CA LEU A 124 -3.71 -1.16 7.14
C LEU A 124 -2.98 -2.17 6.25
N ALA A 125 -3.08 -1.96 4.94
CA ALA A 125 -2.16 -2.58 4.00
C ALA A 125 -1.59 -1.57 3.01
N ILE A 126 -0.28 -1.66 2.76
CA ILE A 126 0.40 -1.00 1.64
C ILE A 126 0.68 -2.09 0.61
N CYS A 127 0.16 -1.89 -0.61
CA CYS A 127 0.17 -2.89 -1.66
C CYS A 127 0.90 -2.37 -2.89
N PHE A 128 1.88 -3.14 -3.36
CA PHE A 128 2.56 -2.95 -4.63
C PHE A 128 2.03 -3.98 -5.62
N VAL A 129 1.66 -3.54 -6.82
CA VAL A 129 1.12 -4.42 -7.86
C VAL A 129 2.06 -4.46 -9.04
N ASN A 130 2.32 -5.67 -9.51
CA ASN A 130 2.95 -5.96 -10.78
C ASN A 130 1.94 -6.72 -11.65
N LYS A 131 1.64 -6.25 -12.85
CA LYS A 131 0.91 -6.97 -13.90
C LYS A 131 1.90 -7.65 -14.83
N LYS A 132 2.57 -8.69 -14.33
CA LYS A 132 3.47 -9.62 -15.03
C LYS A 132 3.82 -9.18 -16.47
N HIS A 133 4.92 -8.45 -16.61
CA HIS A 133 5.54 -8.17 -17.89
C HIS A 133 6.63 -9.22 -18.16
N GLU A 134 6.96 -9.44 -19.43
CA GLU A 134 8.03 -10.36 -19.80
C GLU A 134 9.38 -9.80 -19.30
N GLY A 135 10.09 -10.54 -18.46
CA GLY A 135 11.36 -10.11 -17.84
C GLY A 135 11.26 -9.60 -16.39
N ASP A 136 10.05 -9.50 -15.82
CA ASP A 136 9.89 -9.10 -14.41
C ASP A 136 10.38 -10.20 -13.45
N ALA A 137 11.50 -9.94 -12.78
CA ALA A 137 12.04 -10.82 -11.75
C ALA A 137 11.44 -10.48 -10.37
N LEU A 138 10.82 -11.47 -9.70
CA LEU A 138 10.22 -11.30 -8.38
C LEU A 138 11.21 -10.74 -7.35
N GLY A 139 12.48 -11.17 -7.39
CA GLY A 139 13.52 -10.65 -6.50
C GLY A 139 13.75 -9.14 -6.63
N ASN A 140 13.66 -8.59 -7.85
CA ASN A 140 13.81 -7.15 -8.07
C ASN A 140 12.61 -6.38 -7.52
N MET A 141 11.41 -6.95 -7.60
CA MET A 141 10.21 -6.38 -7.00
C MET A 141 10.32 -6.37 -5.47
N VAL A 142 10.75 -7.49 -4.88
CA VAL A 142 10.94 -7.62 -3.42
C VAL A 142 11.96 -6.59 -2.92
N TYR A 143 13.13 -6.53 -3.55
CA TYR A 143 14.19 -5.58 -3.20
C TYR A 143 13.68 -4.13 -3.23
N PHE A 144 12.99 -3.74 -4.31
CA PHE A 144 12.43 -2.40 -4.45
C PHE A 144 11.37 -2.10 -3.38
N CYS A 145 10.49 -3.06 -3.07
CA CYS A 145 9.47 -2.87 -2.04
C CYS A 145 10.11 -2.63 -0.65
N GLU A 146 11.11 -3.43 -0.29
CA GLU A 146 11.81 -3.33 0.99
C GLU A 146 12.59 -2.01 1.14
N GLU A 147 13.19 -1.49 0.06
CA GLU A 147 13.90 -0.20 0.10
C GLU A 147 12.97 1.00 0.34
N ASN A 148 11.70 0.92 -0.09
CA ASN A 148 10.80 2.08 -0.14
C ASN A 148 9.67 2.03 0.89
N ILE A 149 9.42 0.88 1.53
CA ILE A 149 8.25 0.70 2.40
C ILE A 149 8.24 1.62 3.62
N GLU A 150 9.39 1.87 4.26
CA GLU A 150 9.42 2.68 5.48
C GLU A 150 9.06 4.15 5.23
N GLU A 151 9.41 4.69 4.06
CA GLU A 151 9.02 6.05 3.67
C GLU A 151 7.50 6.15 3.46
N VAL A 152 6.92 5.20 2.71
CA VAL A 152 5.47 5.13 2.52
C VAL A 152 4.75 4.97 3.86
N ARG A 153 5.23 4.06 4.71
CA ARG A 153 4.67 3.81 6.04
C ARG A 153 4.72 5.04 6.93
N THR A 154 5.79 5.84 6.85
CA THR A 154 5.96 7.09 7.60
C THR A 154 4.91 8.12 7.18
N LEU A 155 4.73 8.34 5.88
CA LEU A 155 3.71 9.27 5.37
C LEU A 155 2.28 8.79 5.67
N VAL A 156 2.01 7.48 5.58
CA VAL A 156 0.71 6.91 5.97
C VAL A 156 0.42 7.15 7.44
N LYS A 157 1.40 6.93 8.33
CA LYS A 157 1.28 7.23 9.76
C LYS A 157 0.99 8.70 9.99
N GLN A 158 1.69 9.62 9.32
CA GLN A 158 1.47 11.06 9.47
C GLN A 158 0.09 11.50 8.94
N ALA A 159 -0.39 10.93 7.83
CA ALA A 159 -1.66 11.31 7.21
C ALA A 159 -2.90 10.75 7.92
N PHE A 160 -2.76 9.59 8.58
CA PHE A 160 -3.90 8.80 9.04
C PHE A 160 -3.82 8.31 10.51
N ASN A 161 -2.74 8.56 11.25
CA ASN A 161 -2.74 8.29 12.69
C ASN A 161 -3.64 9.30 13.43
N ARG A 162 -4.81 8.84 13.83
CA ARG A 162 -5.63 9.46 14.87
C ARG A 162 -5.21 8.94 16.23
#